data_AF-A0A5P8AR67-F1
#
_entry.id   AF-A0A5P8AR67-F1
#
_cell.length_a   1.000
_cell.length_b   1.000
_cell.length_c   1.000
_cell.angle_alpha   90.00
_cell.angle_beta   90.00
_cell.angle_gamma   90.00
#
_symmetry.space_group_name_H-M   'P 1'
#
loop_
_entity.id
_entity.type
_entity.pdbx_description
1 polymer ?
#
loop_
_entity_poly.entity_id
_entity_poly.type
_entity_poly.pdbx_seq_one_letter_code
_entity_poly.pdbx_strand_id
1 'polypeptide(L)'
;MDIKVNDNFDLIFNNDLHIIDSIEEQKQRLNLFLKTLKGSIPYALHWGLDYLYILKVFNLGKLNLIKSYFYTIASELQINITGIKTQIKLKSLHITFYFPGDLLETVINT
;
A
#
# COMPACT_ATOMS: atom_id res chain seq x y z
N MET A 1 -14.00 -0.78 -14.01
CA MET A 1 -14.60 0.46 -14.53
C MET A 1 -15.35 1.05 -13.35
N ASP A 2 -14.77 2.06 -12.72
CA ASP A 2 -15.31 2.62 -11.48
C ASP A 2 -16.37 3.66 -11.83
N ILE A 3 -17.58 3.49 -11.30
CA ILE A 3 -18.69 4.42 -11.51
C ILE A 3 -18.92 5.16 -10.19
N LYS A 4 -18.86 6.50 -10.25
CA LYS A 4 -19.01 7.39 -9.12
C LYS A 4 -20.50 7.54 -8.76
N VAL A 5 -20.87 7.30 -7.50
CA VAL A 5 -22.20 7.65 -6.96
C VAL A 5 -22.04 8.31 -5.59
N ASN A 6 -22.60 9.50 -5.41
CA ASN A 6 -22.71 10.22 -4.12
C ASN A 6 -21.39 10.50 -3.39
N ASP A 7 -20.38 11.01 -4.11
CA ASP A 7 -19.10 11.50 -3.59
C ASP A 7 -18.20 10.52 -2.80
N ASN A 8 -18.62 9.27 -2.64
CA ASN A 8 -17.81 8.16 -2.17
C ASN A 8 -17.59 7.14 -3.31
N PHE A 9 -16.40 6.52 -3.36
CA PHE A 9 -16.11 5.45 -4.31
C PHE A 9 -16.71 4.13 -3.81
N ASP A 10 -17.95 3.83 -4.21
CA ASP A 10 -18.60 2.55 -3.89
C ASP A 10 -18.46 1.57 -5.06
N LEU A 11 -17.79 0.44 -4.83
CA LEU A 11 -17.71 -0.69 -5.76
C LEU A 11 -18.95 -1.57 -5.62
N ILE A 12 -19.90 -1.45 -6.57
CA ILE A 12 -21.10 -2.29 -6.59
C ILE A 12 -20.81 -3.58 -7.38
N PHE A 13 -20.70 -4.70 -6.66
CA PHE A 13 -20.81 -6.04 -7.24
C PHE A 13 -22.18 -6.62 -6.86
N ASN A 14 -23.04 -6.83 -7.86
CA ASN A 14 -24.28 -7.61 -7.74
C ASN A 14 -25.16 -7.30 -6.52
N ASN A 15 -25.91 -6.18 -6.59
CA ASN A 15 -27.18 -5.92 -5.87
C ASN A 15 -27.26 -6.10 -4.35
N ASP A 16 -26.19 -6.51 -3.67
CA ASP A 16 -26.06 -6.52 -2.23
C ASP A 16 -24.97 -5.52 -1.87
N LEU A 17 -25.39 -4.43 -1.22
CA LEU A 17 -24.51 -3.48 -0.53
C LEU A 17 -23.84 -4.21 0.64
N HIS A 18 -22.88 -5.06 0.34
CA HIS A 18 -21.89 -5.46 1.30
C HIS A 18 -20.89 -4.31 1.41
N ILE A 19 -20.67 -3.83 2.63
CA ILE A 19 -19.48 -3.04 2.96
C ILE A 19 -18.32 -4.05 2.84
N ILE A 20 -17.74 -4.20 1.65
CA ILE A 20 -16.74 -5.25 1.37
C ILE A 20 -15.37 -4.74 1.84
N ASP A 21 -15.17 -4.67 3.16
CA ASP A 21 -13.86 -4.47 3.78
C ASP A 21 -12.99 -5.75 3.68
N SER A 22 -13.04 -6.40 2.51
CA SER A 22 -12.36 -7.67 2.25
C SER A 22 -10.86 -7.48 2.13
N ILE A 23 -10.11 -8.54 2.43
CA ILE A 23 -8.65 -8.58 2.24
C ILE A 23 -8.26 -8.19 0.81
N GLU A 24 -9.06 -8.57 -0.20
CA GLU A 24 -8.79 -8.22 -1.60
C GLU A 24 -8.91 -6.72 -1.88
N GLU A 25 -9.90 -6.03 -1.32
CA GLU A 25 -10.01 -4.58 -1.47
C GLU A 25 -8.84 -3.85 -0.79
N GLN A 26 -8.46 -4.31 0.41
CA GLN A 26 -7.31 -3.77 1.14
C GLN A 26 -6.00 -3.95 0.37
N LYS A 27 -5.80 -5.12 -0.26
CA LYS A 27 -4.67 -5.36 -1.17
C LYS A 27 -4.72 -4.47 -2.40
N GLN A 28 -5.89 -4.25 -3.00
CA GLN A 28 -6.04 -3.35 -4.16
C GLN A 28 -5.67 -1.91 -3.78
N ARG A 29 -6.15 -1.42 -2.64
CA ARG A 29 -5.82 -0.09 -2.10
C ARG A 29 -4.33 0.07 -1.85
N LEU A 30 -3.71 -0.93 -1.23
CA LEU A 30 -2.26 -0.96 -1.01
C LEU A 30 -1.50 -0.96 -2.33
N ASN A 31 -1.92 -1.78 -3.30
CA ASN A 31 -1.30 -1.84 -4.62
C ASN A 31 -1.40 -0.51 -5.37
N LEU A 32 -2.54 0.18 -5.28
CA LEU A 32 -2.71 1.49 -5.89
C LEU A 32 -1.76 2.50 -5.25
N PHE A 33 -1.67 2.52 -3.90
CA PHE A 33 -0.74 3.38 -3.18
C PHE A 33 0.72 3.13 -3.58
N LEU A 34 1.14 1.86 -3.65
CA LEU A 34 2.51 1.47 -4.00
C LEU A 34 2.89 1.86 -5.44
N LYS A 35 1.93 1.88 -6.37
CA LYS A 35 2.15 2.23 -7.78
C LYS A 35 2.08 3.73 -8.06
N THR A 36 1.44 4.49 -7.18
CA THR A 36 1.31 5.94 -7.34
C THR A 36 2.47 6.65 -6.67
N LEU A 37 3.21 7.46 -7.41
CA LEU A 37 4.27 8.29 -6.83
C LEU A 37 3.67 9.43 -6.00
N LYS A 38 4.22 9.65 -4.81
CA LYS A 38 3.82 10.78 -3.97
C LYS A 38 3.94 12.11 -4.72
N GLY A 39 2.90 12.93 -4.66
CA GLY A 39 2.84 14.22 -5.37
C GLY A 39 2.32 14.14 -6.82
N SER A 40 2.04 12.95 -7.35
CA SER A 40 1.51 12.79 -8.72
C SER A 40 0.03 13.13 -8.85
N ILE A 41 -0.74 13.11 -7.75
CA ILE A 41 -2.16 13.48 -7.73
C ILE A 41 -2.29 14.95 -7.30
N PRO A 42 -2.73 15.87 -8.18
CA PRO A 42 -2.71 17.31 -7.90
C PRO A 42 -3.51 17.74 -6.66
N TYR A 43 -4.62 17.08 -6.38
CA TYR A 43 -5.50 17.37 -5.24
C TYR A 43 -5.17 16.53 -3.99
N ALA A 44 -4.19 15.62 -4.07
CA ALA A 44 -3.78 14.73 -2.98
C ALA A 44 -2.25 14.55 -2.98
N LEU A 45 -1.53 15.67 -2.85
CA LEU A 45 -0.06 15.71 -2.98
C LEU A 45 0.69 14.82 -1.97
N HIS A 46 0.07 14.54 -0.82
CA HIS A 46 0.65 13.68 0.22
C HIS A 46 0.42 12.19 -0.03
N TRP A 47 -0.47 11.84 -0.97
CA TRP A 47 -0.86 10.47 -1.25
C TRP A 47 0.08 9.79 -2.26
N GLY A 48 0.36 8.51 -2.03
CA GLY A 48 1.27 7.69 -2.85
C GLY A 48 2.60 7.40 -2.17
N LEU A 49 3.36 6.50 -2.80
CA LEU A 49 4.67 6.04 -2.33
C LEU A 49 5.72 7.14 -2.43
N ASP A 50 6.37 7.43 -1.30
CA ASP A 50 7.51 8.35 -1.23
C ASP A 50 8.80 7.62 -1.65
N TYR A 51 9.00 7.45 -2.95
CA TYR A 51 10.11 6.68 -3.49
C TYR A 51 11.49 7.24 -3.08
N LEU A 52 11.63 8.57 -3.00
CA LEU A 52 12.88 9.22 -2.58
C LEU A 52 13.21 8.91 -1.11
N TYR A 53 12.20 8.93 -0.24
CA TYR A 53 12.38 8.50 1.14
C TYR A 53 12.83 7.05 1.22
N ILE A 54 12.14 6.14 0.50
CA ILE A 54 12.49 4.71 0.47
C ILE A 54 13.93 4.51 -0.02
N LEU A 55 14.34 5.17 -1.10
CA LEU A 55 15.69 5.08 -1.64
C LEU A 55 16.75 5.58 -0.63
N LYS A 56 16.48 6.70 0.04
CA LYS A 56 17.37 7.24 1.08
C LYS A 56 17.53 6.27 2.24
N VAL A 57 16.43 5.70 2.74
CA VAL A 57 16.46 4.75 3.85
C VAL A 57 17.10 3.42 3.44
N PHE A 58 16.86 2.98 2.21
CA PHE A 58 17.49 1.80 1.60
C PHE A 58 19.01 1.95 1.56
N ASN A 59 19.53 3.09 1.07
CA ASN A 59 20.96 3.36 1.02
C ASN A 59 21.62 3.43 2.41
N LEU A 60 20.84 3.74 3.45
CA LEU A 60 21.29 3.72 4.84
C LEU A 60 21.19 2.32 5.48
N GLY A 61 20.65 1.31 4.78
CA GLY A 61 20.46 -0.05 5.28
C GLY A 61 19.44 -0.15 6.44
N LYS A 62 18.63 0.88 6.67
CA LYS A 62 17.74 0.97 7.84
C LYS A 62 16.37 0.33 7.57
N LEU A 63 16.35 -0.99 7.39
CA LEU A 63 15.14 -1.76 7.10
C LEU A 63 14.00 -1.57 8.12
N ASN A 64 14.32 -1.30 9.38
CA ASN A 64 13.31 -1.03 10.41
C ASN A 64 12.53 0.26 10.13
N LEU A 65 13.16 1.30 9.59
CA LEU A 65 12.46 2.54 9.22
C LEU A 65 11.50 2.30 8.05
N ILE A 66 11.88 1.44 7.10
CA ILE A 66 11.00 1.01 6.00
C ILE A 66 9.78 0.27 6.55
N LYS A 67 9.98 -0.65 7.51
CA LYS A 67 8.86 -1.35 8.17
C LYS A 67 7.94 -0.36 8.89
N SER A 68 8.49 0.54 9.69
CA SER A 68 7.71 1.55 10.42
C SER A 68 6.92 2.43 9.47
N TYR A 69 7.53 2.88 8.37
CA TYR A 69 6.85 3.63 7.31
C TYR A 69 5.62 2.87 6.79
N PHE A 70 5.77 1.60 6.43
CA PHE A 70 4.66 0.81 5.91
C PHE A 70 3.59 0.47 6.95
N TYR A 71 3.92 0.35 8.24
CA TYR A 71 2.91 0.24 9.29
C TYR A 71 2.09 1.52 9.43
N THR A 72 2.73 2.70 9.35
CA THR A 72 2.02 3.98 9.34
C THR A 72 1.08 4.08 8.14
N ILE A 73 1.57 3.76 6.93
CA ILE A 73 0.73 3.77 5.72
C ILE A 73 -0.43 2.78 5.83
N ALA A 74 -0.20 1.57 6.34
CA ALA A 74 -1.28 0.60 6.52
C ALA A 74 -2.36 1.13 7.46
N SER A 75 -1.97 1.80 8.55
CA SER A 75 -2.92 2.45 9.46
C SER A 75 -3.67 3.61 8.79
N GLU A 76 -3.00 4.45 8.02
CA GLU A 76 -3.62 5.59 7.30
C GLU A 76 -4.61 5.12 6.23
N LEU A 77 -4.29 4.02 5.54
CA LEU A 77 -5.14 3.42 4.51
C LEU A 77 -6.21 2.48 5.09
N GLN A 78 -6.29 2.31 6.42
CA GLN A 78 -7.21 1.39 7.10
C GLN A 78 -7.08 -0.06 6.63
N ILE A 79 -5.84 -0.52 6.46
CA ILE A 79 -5.49 -1.88 6.02
C ILE A 79 -5.15 -2.71 7.25
N ASN A 80 -5.83 -3.85 7.40
CA ASN A 80 -5.59 -4.78 8.49
C ASN A 80 -4.46 -5.77 8.13
N ILE A 81 -3.24 -5.43 8.56
CA ILE A 81 -2.07 -6.28 8.41
C ILE A 81 -1.69 -6.97 9.72
N THR A 82 -1.28 -8.23 9.64
CA THR A 82 -0.74 -9.01 10.75
C THR A 82 0.77 -8.86 10.90
N GLY A 83 1.45 -8.43 9.84
CA GLY A 83 2.88 -8.12 9.89
C GLY A 83 3.48 -7.65 8.57
N ILE A 84 4.70 -7.10 8.65
CA ILE A 84 5.50 -6.72 7.49
C ILE A 84 6.91 -7.29 7.60
N LYS A 85 7.37 -7.93 6.51
CA LYS A 85 8.75 -8.39 6.33
C LYS A 85 9.40 -7.58 5.22
N THR A 86 10.62 -7.12 5.47
CA THR A 86 11.43 -6.37 4.50
C THR A 86 12.79 -7.06 4.37
N GLN A 87 13.28 -7.20 3.14
CA GLN A 87 14.58 -7.81 2.83
C GLN A 87 15.24 -7.06 1.67
N ILE A 88 16.55 -6.90 1.72
CA ILE A 88 17.34 -6.40 0.59
C ILE A 88 17.94 -7.60 -0.13
N LYS A 89 17.71 -7.70 -1.44
CA LYS A 89 18.35 -8.71 -2.30
C LYS A 89 18.81 -8.00 -3.58
N LEU A 90 20.08 -8.14 -3.97
CA LEU A 90 20.57 -7.70 -5.29
C LEU A 90 20.13 -6.27 -5.71
N LYS A 91 20.20 -5.28 -4.81
CA LYS A 91 19.73 -3.89 -5.03
C LYS A 91 18.23 -3.71 -5.28
N SER A 92 17.42 -4.64 -4.80
CA SER A 92 15.97 -4.46 -4.68
C SER A 92 15.53 -4.66 -3.24
N LEU A 93 14.48 -3.93 -2.89
CA LEU A 93 13.78 -4.04 -1.63
C LEU A 93 12.57 -4.95 -1.85
N HIS A 94 12.62 -6.14 -1.26
CA HIS A 94 11.51 -7.07 -1.21
C HIS A 94 10.69 -6.81 0.06
N ILE A 95 9.38 -6.65 -0.11
CA ILE A 95 8.45 -6.39 0.99
C ILE A 95 7.32 -7.42 0.91
N THR A 96 7.05 -8.09 2.02
CA THR A 96 5.90 -8.98 2.18
C THR A 96 4.99 -8.39 3.25
N PHE A 97 3.75 -8.12 2.88
CA PHE A 97 2.66 -7.72 3.76
C PHE A 97 1.84 -8.96 4.10
N TYR A 98 1.67 -9.26 5.37
CA TYR A 98 0.85 -10.37 5.84
C TYR A 98 -0.53 -9.85 6.24
N PHE A 99 -1.56 -10.51 5.74
CA PHE A 99 -2.97 -10.28 6.06
C PHE A 99 -3.50 -11.50 6.83
N PRO A 100 -4.70 -11.42 7.45
CA PRO A 100 -5.32 -12.58 8.09
C PRO A 100 -5.59 -13.70 7.07
N GLY A 101 -4.73 -14.72 7.04
CA GLY A 101 -4.89 -15.86 6.12
C GLY A 101 -4.37 -15.62 4.69
N ASP A 102 -3.66 -14.51 4.43
CA ASP A 102 -3.17 -14.16 3.09
C ASP A 102 -1.90 -13.30 3.14
N LEU A 103 -1.29 -13.04 1.98
CA LEU A 103 -0.12 -12.17 1.84
C LEU A 103 -0.12 -11.39 0.52
N LEU A 104 0.64 -10.30 0.50
CA LEU A 104 0.96 -9.53 -0.69
C LEU A 104 2.46 -9.27 -0.74
N GLU A 105 3.10 -9.65 -1.84
CA GLU A 105 4.52 -9.38 -2.08
C GLU A 105 4.71 -8.27 -3.09
N THR A 106 5.68 -7.39 -2.82
CA THR A 106 6.07 -6.34 -3.75
C THR A 106 7.59 -6.18 -3.75
N VAL A 107 8.10 -5.68 -4.88
CA VAL A 107 9.52 -5.43 -5.09
C VAL A 107 9.68 -3.99 -5.55
N ILE A 108 10.48 -3.24 -4.81
CA ILE A 108 10.89 -1.89 -5.19
C ILE A 108 12.34 -2.00 -5.67
N ASN A 109 12.56 -1.75 -6.95
CA ASN A 109 13.91 -1.63 -7.50
C ASN A 109 14.49 -0.31 -7.03
N THR A 110 15.72 -0.31 -6.52
CA THR A 110 16.40 0.86 -5.94
C THR A 110 17.69 1.18 -6.67
#